data_AF-A0A3D6CJM3-F1
#
_entry.id   AF-A0A3D6CJM3-F1
#
_cell.length_a   1.000
_cell.length_b   1.000
_cell.length_c   1.000
_cell.angle_alpha   90.00
_cell.angle_beta   90.00
_cell.angle_gamma   90.00
#
_symmetry.space_group_name_H-M   'P 1'
#
loop_
_entity.id
_entity.type
_entity.pdbx_description
1 polymer ?
#
loop_
_entity_poly.entity_id
_entity_poly.type
_entity_poly.pdbx_seq_one_letter_code
_entity_poly.pdbx_strand_id
1 'polypeptide(L)'
;MSDAIKHECGIALVRLKKPLQFYKDKYGSAFYGINKMYLLMEKQHNRGQDGAGFASVKFNVAPGTRYVSRVRSNQSQPIQDIFAQINDRLNGVLEENPDKKDDVAWQEEHMPYIGNLFLGHVRYGTFGKNSIESVHPFLRQSNWRHQNLIVAGNFNMTNSKQLLEELVELGQHPKEFTDTVTVMEKIGHFLEEEVASLYQQAKIKGFNKKDASPFIEEHLDLQNVLSRSAKNWDGGYALAGLVGHGDAFVLRDPNGIRPTYFYEDDEVVVVASERPVIQTVFNVKIEDVQELERGHALIIKKNGKTSVEEVLAPREKKSCSFERIYFSRGSDASIYEERKNLGKLVFPKILKSINSDISNTVFSYIPNTAETSFYGMTEAAEDLLNEQKTAKILAGGTKLSAKRVTEILSERARFEKIAIKDAKLRTFIADDSSRDDLVEHVYDITYGVVKPTDNLVIIDDSIVRGTTLKKSIIKILDRLAPKKIVVVSSAPQIRYPDCYGIDMARIEAFIAFKAAIELLKDTKQESIIDTVYKKSKAQQGKKDEEIVNFVKGIYAPFAIEEVSAKIAEMLKTKDIKADVDVIYQTVENLHIACPDNLGDWYFTGDYPTPGGNRVVNEAFINFYEGNDKRAY
;
A
#
# COMPACT_ATOMS: atom_id res chain seq x y z
N MET A 1 7.30 -9.39 -14.42
CA MET A 1 6.68 -8.35 -13.60
C MET A 1 6.78 -7.09 -14.39
N SER A 2 5.69 -6.41 -14.77
CA SER A 2 5.78 -4.93 -14.78
C SER A 2 6.63 -4.52 -13.57
N ASP A 3 7.67 -3.70 -13.77
CA ASP A 3 8.72 -3.47 -12.76
C ASP A 3 8.14 -3.41 -11.34
N ALA A 4 8.52 -4.36 -10.47
CA ALA A 4 7.85 -4.57 -9.19
C ALA A 4 7.76 -3.24 -8.43
N ILE A 5 6.55 -2.69 -8.30
CA ILE A 5 6.35 -1.51 -7.48
C ILE A 5 6.56 -1.95 -6.04
N LYS A 6 7.58 -1.41 -5.41
CA LYS A 6 7.93 -1.66 -4.02
C LYS A 6 6.91 -0.95 -3.12
N HIS A 7 6.33 -1.68 -2.17
CA HIS A 7 5.02 -1.39 -1.56
C HIS A 7 5.05 -0.53 -0.31
N GLU A 8 3.86 -0.24 0.21
CA GLU A 8 3.60 0.45 1.46
C GLU A 8 3.64 -0.52 2.64
N CYS A 9 4.03 -0.05 3.83
CA CYS A 9 4.01 -0.83 5.06
C CYS A 9 2.60 -1.27 5.50
N GLY A 10 2.51 -2.26 6.39
CA GLY A 10 1.27 -2.67 7.04
C GLY A 10 1.34 -2.50 8.55
N ILE A 11 0.25 -2.05 9.18
CA ILE A 11 0.11 -1.97 10.64
C ILE A 11 -0.84 -3.05 11.17
N ALA A 12 -0.57 -3.54 12.38
CA ALA A 12 -1.46 -4.41 13.12
C ALA A 12 -1.47 -3.98 14.60
N LEU A 13 -2.65 -3.77 15.17
CA LEU A 13 -2.81 -3.47 16.60
C LEU A 13 -3.82 -4.42 17.20
N VAL A 14 -3.54 -4.94 18.40
CA VAL A 14 -4.48 -5.77 19.16
C VAL A 14 -4.52 -5.30 20.61
N ARG A 15 -5.71 -5.04 21.12
CA ARG A 15 -5.99 -4.75 22.54
C ARG A 15 -6.92 -5.82 23.09
N LEU A 16 -6.51 -6.47 24.18
CA LEU A 16 -7.30 -7.49 24.88
C LEU A 16 -8.15 -6.89 26.02
N LYS A 17 -9.47 -6.77 25.86
CA LYS A 17 -10.39 -6.14 26.82
C LYS A 17 -10.64 -6.97 28.09
N LYS A 18 -10.44 -8.29 28.05
CA LYS A 18 -10.50 -9.19 29.22
C LYS A 18 -9.11 -9.44 29.84
N PRO A 19 -9.02 -9.90 31.10
CA PRO A 19 -7.77 -10.39 31.70
C PRO A 19 -7.18 -11.58 30.94
N LEU A 20 -5.86 -11.81 31.05
CA LEU A 20 -5.20 -12.91 30.33
C LEU A 20 -5.74 -14.30 30.71
N GLN A 21 -6.20 -14.47 31.95
CA GLN A 21 -6.82 -15.71 32.42
C GLN A 21 -8.05 -16.10 31.57
N PHE A 22 -8.87 -15.12 31.17
CA PHE A 22 -10.04 -15.38 30.33
C PHE A 22 -9.64 -16.03 28.99
N TYR A 23 -8.55 -15.58 28.37
CA TYR A 23 -8.09 -16.17 27.11
C TYR A 23 -7.43 -17.53 27.30
N LYS A 24 -6.77 -17.75 28.44
CA LYS A 24 -6.29 -19.08 28.82
C LYS A 24 -7.46 -20.06 28.94
N ASP A 25 -8.54 -19.66 29.61
CA ASP A 25 -9.70 -20.51 29.85
C ASP A 25 -10.50 -20.77 28.56
N LYS A 26 -10.73 -19.72 27.75
CA LYS A 26 -11.53 -19.83 26.53
C LYS A 26 -10.76 -20.39 25.33
N TYR A 27 -9.50 -19.99 25.14
CA TYR A 27 -8.70 -20.29 23.95
C TYR A 27 -7.48 -21.18 24.24
N GLY A 28 -7.28 -21.62 25.49
CA GLY A 28 -6.25 -22.56 25.90
C GLY A 28 -4.86 -21.96 26.18
N SER A 29 -4.67 -20.65 25.95
CA SER A 29 -3.36 -20.00 26.16
C SER A 29 -3.46 -18.51 26.51
N ALA A 30 -2.61 -18.08 27.45
CA ALA A 30 -2.38 -16.66 27.75
C ALA A 30 -1.66 -15.92 26.61
N PHE A 31 -1.11 -16.64 25.62
CA PHE A 31 -0.39 -16.07 24.47
C PHE A 31 -1.33 -15.70 23.31
N TYR A 32 -2.66 -15.70 23.53
CA TYR A 32 -3.66 -15.41 22.51
C TYR A 32 -3.35 -14.15 21.70
N GLY A 33 -2.99 -13.05 22.36
CA GLY A 33 -2.61 -11.80 21.67
C GLY A 33 -1.40 -11.94 20.75
N ILE A 34 -0.35 -12.64 21.20
CA ILE A 34 0.85 -12.92 20.40
C ILE A 34 0.49 -13.77 19.17
N ASN A 35 -0.31 -14.83 19.36
CA ASN A 35 -0.74 -15.71 18.27
C ASN A 35 -1.59 -14.94 17.23
N LYS A 36 -2.48 -14.06 17.67
CA LYS A 36 -3.26 -13.21 16.77
C LYS A 36 -2.38 -12.20 16.03
N MET A 37 -1.38 -11.62 16.70
CA MET A 37 -0.41 -10.74 16.06
C MET A 37 0.40 -11.44 14.96
N TYR A 38 0.85 -12.69 15.19
CA TYR A 38 1.52 -13.48 14.15
C TYR A 38 0.66 -13.60 12.90
N LEU A 39 -0.60 -14.03 13.08
CA LEU A 39 -1.54 -14.20 11.97
C LEU A 39 -1.85 -12.88 11.25
N LEU A 40 -2.04 -11.78 11.99
CA LEU A 40 -2.29 -10.45 11.39
C LEU A 40 -1.10 -9.97 10.55
N MET A 41 0.13 -10.20 11.03
CA MET A 41 1.34 -9.80 10.31
C MET A 41 1.58 -10.67 9.08
N GLU A 42 1.44 -12.00 9.18
CA GLU A 42 1.56 -12.92 8.04
C GLU A 42 0.52 -12.62 6.96
N LYS A 43 -0.72 -12.33 7.35
CA LYS A 43 -1.78 -11.92 6.41
C LYS A 43 -1.57 -10.53 5.84
N GLN A 44 -0.57 -9.77 6.29
CA GLN A 44 -0.14 -8.50 5.68
C GLN A 44 1.22 -8.59 4.99
N HIS A 45 1.76 -9.80 4.76
CA HIS A 45 3.07 -9.97 4.09
C HIS A 45 3.15 -9.35 2.68
N ASN A 46 2.02 -9.15 2.00
CA ASN A 46 1.94 -8.41 0.73
C ASN A 46 2.33 -6.93 0.88
N ARG A 47 2.22 -6.37 2.08
CA ARG A 47 2.58 -4.99 2.45
C ARG A 47 4.01 -4.85 2.99
N GLY A 48 4.79 -5.92 3.10
CA GLY A 48 6.14 -5.76 3.65
C GLY A 48 6.89 -7.06 3.80
N GLN A 49 8.08 -7.08 3.18
CA GLN A 49 9.00 -8.21 3.21
C GLN A 49 10.43 -7.80 3.59
N ASP A 50 10.72 -6.50 3.65
CA ASP A 50 12.07 -5.98 3.92
C ASP A 50 12.38 -5.90 5.42
N GLY A 51 11.35 -5.83 6.26
CA GLY A 51 11.49 -5.89 7.71
C GLY A 51 10.16 -6.06 8.41
N ALA A 52 10.21 -6.35 9.70
CA ALA A 52 9.04 -6.47 10.56
C ALA A 52 9.39 -6.08 12.00
N GLY A 53 8.38 -5.75 12.79
CA GLY A 53 8.57 -5.50 14.21
C GLY A 53 7.31 -5.80 15.01
N PHE A 54 7.54 -6.06 16.29
CA PHE A 54 6.53 -6.38 17.28
C PHE A 54 6.85 -5.64 18.58
N ALA A 55 5.82 -5.09 19.20
CA ALA A 55 5.88 -4.53 20.54
C ALA A 55 4.66 -4.95 21.36
N SER A 56 4.84 -5.07 22.67
CA SER A 56 3.75 -5.34 23.61
C SER A 56 3.89 -4.56 24.91
N VAL A 57 2.74 -4.26 25.53
CA VAL A 57 2.61 -3.53 26.79
C VAL A 57 1.78 -4.35 27.78
N LYS A 58 2.30 -4.54 28.99
CA LYS A 58 1.63 -5.14 30.15
C LYS A 58 1.02 -4.06 31.03
N PHE A 59 -0.18 -4.31 31.55
CA PHE A 59 -0.93 -3.28 32.27
C PHE A 59 -0.67 -3.35 33.77
N ASN A 60 -0.71 -4.56 34.31
CA ASN A 60 -0.81 -4.83 35.73
C ASN A 60 0.47 -5.51 36.25
N VAL A 61 1.61 -4.82 36.16
CA VAL A 61 2.88 -5.33 36.70
C VAL A 61 3.47 -4.41 37.75
N ALA A 62 4.23 -4.98 38.68
CA ALA A 62 4.86 -4.22 39.76
C ALA A 62 5.98 -3.30 39.22
N PRO A 63 6.27 -2.17 39.90
CA PRO A 63 7.48 -1.40 39.63
C PRO A 63 8.73 -2.27 39.76
N GLY A 64 9.65 -2.14 38.80
CA GLY A 64 10.84 -3.02 38.70
C GLY A 64 10.67 -4.17 37.70
N THR A 65 9.43 -4.45 37.27
CA THR A 65 9.13 -5.47 36.26
C THR A 65 9.10 -4.87 34.85
N ARG A 66 9.58 -5.62 33.86
CA ARG A 66 9.53 -5.19 32.45
C ARG A 66 8.09 -5.23 31.95
N TYR A 67 7.54 -4.06 31.62
CA TYR A 67 6.17 -3.91 31.11
C TYR A 67 6.09 -3.63 29.60
N VAL A 68 7.17 -3.15 28.97
CA VAL A 68 7.29 -2.97 27.50
C VAL A 68 8.27 -3.98 26.95
N SER A 69 7.86 -4.71 25.91
CA SER A 69 8.74 -5.56 25.11
C SER A 69 8.73 -5.12 23.66
N ARG A 70 9.88 -5.21 22.98
CA ARG A 70 10.02 -4.90 21.56
C ARG A 70 11.05 -5.80 20.90
N VAL A 71 10.76 -6.25 19.68
CA VAL A 71 11.67 -7.01 18.82
C VAL A 71 11.44 -6.59 17.37
N ARG A 72 12.50 -6.57 16.57
CA ARG A 72 12.50 -6.12 15.17
C ARG A 72 13.41 -7.04 14.36
N SER A 73 13.14 -7.16 13.07
CA SER A 73 13.98 -7.91 12.13
C SER A 73 13.99 -7.24 10.75
N ASN A 74 15.14 -7.29 10.09
CA ASN A 74 15.33 -6.98 8.68
C ASN A 74 15.95 -8.18 7.92
N GLN A 75 15.78 -9.40 8.47
CA GLN A 75 16.20 -10.64 7.82
C GLN A 75 15.29 -10.96 6.62
N SER A 76 15.65 -11.98 5.83
CA SER A 76 14.91 -12.37 4.62
C SER A 76 13.47 -12.84 4.85
N GLN A 77 13.19 -13.35 6.05
CA GLN A 77 11.86 -13.75 6.53
C GLN A 77 11.62 -13.08 7.89
N PRO A 78 11.39 -11.75 7.90
CA PRO A 78 11.51 -10.96 9.12
C PRO A 78 10.36 -11.24 10.11
N ILE A 79 9.18 -11.62 9.62
CA ILE A 79 8.05 -12.01 10.48
C ILE A 79 8.39 -13.33 11.18
N GLN A 80 8.80 -14.34 10.42
CA GLN A 80 9.16 -15.65 10.95
C GLN A 80 10.31 -15.55 11.96
N ASP A 81 11.34 -14.75 11.66
CA ASP A 81 12.47 -14.50 12.55
C ASP A 81 12.04 -13.87 13.90
N ILE A 82 11.17 -12.86 13.87
CA ILE A 82 10.65 -12.24 15.10
C ILE A 82 9.89 -13.23 15.97
N PHE A 83 8.98 -14.00 15.37
CA PHE A 83 8.16 -14.94 16.14
C PHE A 83 8.97 -16.17 16.59
N ALA A 84 10.02 -16.56 15.87
CA ALA A 84 11.00 -17.52 16.36
C ALA A 84 11.70 -16.99 17.62
N GLN A 85 12.25 -15.76 17.58
CA GLN A 85 12.89 -15.13 18.74
C GLN A 85 11.95 -14.98 19.95
N ILE A 86 10.68 -14.64 19.71
CA ILE A 86 9.66 -14.57 20.76
C ILE A 86 9.44 -15.96 21.36
N ASN A 87 9.19 -16.97 20.52
CA ASN A 87 8.93 -18.34 20.96
C ASN A 87 10.10 -18.94 21.72
N ASP A 88 11.34 -18.74 21.25
CA ASP A 88 12.55 -19.23 21.92
C ASP A 88 12.67 -18.65 23.33
N ARG A 89 12.40 -17.35 23.50
CA ARG A 89 12.42 -16.70 24.80
C ARG A 89 11.28 -17.15 25.72
N LEU A 90 10.08 -17.35 25.19
CA LEU A 90 8.95 -17.85 25.97
C LEU A 90 9.20 -19.29 26.42
N ASN A 91 9.65 -20.15 25.51
CA ASN A 91 9.91 -21.57 25.80
C ASN A 91 11.07 -21.72 26.78
N GLY A 92 12.16 -20.96 26.64
CA GLY A 92 13.26 -21.00 27.61
C GLY A 92 12.81 -20.68 29.04
N VAL A 93 11.96 -19.66 29.22
CA VAL A 93 11.41 -19.32 30.54
C VAL A 93 10.51 -20.44 31.10
N LEU A 94 9.72 -21.11 30.25
CA LEU A 94 8.86 -22.22 30.66
C LEU A 94 9.65 -23.51 30.94
N GLU A 95 10.74 -23.76 30.23
CA GLU A 95 11.64 -24.88 30.47
C GLU A 95 12.36 -24.74 31.81
N GLU A 96 12.77 -23.52 32.17
CA GLU A 96 13.34 -23.21 33.48
C GLU A 96 12.29 -23.22 34.61
N ASN A 97 11.01 -22.99 34.30
CA ASN A 97 9.91 -22.87 35.26
C ASN A 97 8.67 -23.72 34.86
N PRO A 98 8.80 -25.06 34.82
CA PRO A 98 7.76 -25.93 34.26
C PRO A 98 6.44 -25.91 35.06
N ASP A 99 6.50 -25.64 36.36
CA ASP A 99 5.33 -25.49 37.24
C ASP A 99 4.53 -24.22 36.94
N LYS A 100 5.09 -23.28 36.19
CA LYS A 100 4.47 -21.99 35.83
C LYS A 100 3.73 -21.99 34.50
N LYS A 101 3.64 -23.15 33.82
CA LYS A 101 3.00 -23.29 32.50
C LYS A 101 1.52 -22.91 32.47
N ASP A 102 0.81 -23.06 33.59
CA ASP A 102 -0.62 -22.72 33.71
C ASP A 102 -0.88 -21.59 34.71
N ASP A 103 0.17 -21.00 35.30
CA ASP A 103 0.08 -19.87 36.25
C ASP A 103 0.08 -18.53 35.49
N VAL A 104 -1.09 -18.12 35.00
CA VAL A 104 -1.22 -16.93 34.14
C VAL A 104 -0.78 -15.64 34.84
N ALA A 105 -1.01 -15.50 36.14
CA ALA A 105 -0.59 -14.32 36.90
C ALA A 105 0.95 -14.24 36.95
N TRP A 106 1.62 -15.37 37.20
CA TRP A 106 3.08 -15.42 37.15
C TRP A 106 3.59 -15.14 35.74
N GLN A 107 2.93 -15.66 34.71
CA GLN A 107 3.29 -15.42 33.31
C GLN A 107 3.17 -13.94 32.94
N GLU A 108 2.07 -13.28 33.33
CA GLU A 108 1.85 -11.85 33.10
C GLU A 108 2.95 -11.02 33.77
N GLU A 109 3.39 -11.37 34.97
CA GLU A 109 4.46 -10.63 35.65
C GLU A 109 5.83 -10.90 35.00
N HIS A 110 6.23 -12.16 34.81
CA HIS A 110 7.64 -12.51 34.56
C HIS A 110 8.00 -12.77 33.10
N MET A 111 7.07 -13.27 32.27
CA MET A 111 7.43 -13.69 30.91
C MET A 111 7.56 -12.50 29.95
N PRO A 112 8.56 -12.48 29.06
CA PRO A 112 8.71 -11.42 28.07
C PRO A 112 7.60 -11.48 27.02
N TYR A 113 7.33 -10.37 26.33
CA TYR A 113 6.36 -10.25 25.22
C TYR A 113 4.88 -10.51 25.53
N ILE A 114 4.54 -11.25 26.58
CA ILE A 114 3.16 -11.33 27.09
C ILE A 114 2.70 -9.91 27.46
N GLY A 115 1.46 -9.59 27.14
CA GLY A 115 0.90 -8.27 27.40
C GLY A 115 -0.59 -8.21 27.07
N ASN A 116 -1.17 -7.04 27.24
CA ASN A 116 -2.59 -6.79 27.02
C ASN A 116 -2.83 -5.92 25.78
N LEU A 117 -1.77 -5.30 25.26
CA LEU A 117 -1.79 -4.38 24.13
C LEU A 117 -0.56 -4.65 23.26
N PHE A 118 -0.78 -4.73 21.95
CA PHE A 118 0.21 -5.16 20.98
C PHE A 118 0.23 -4.26 19.76
N LEU A 119 1.42 -4.03 19.22
CA LEU A 119 1.62 -3.30 17.97
C LEU A 119 2.62 -4.06 17.10
N GLY A 120 2.22 -4.35 15.88
CA GLY A 120 3.00 -5.01 14.86
C GLY A 120 3.10 -4.14 13.61
N HIS A 121 4.19 -4.34 12.89
CA HIS A 121 4.46 -3.63 11.65
C HIS A 121 5.19 -4.53 10.67
N VAL A 122 4.79 -4.49 9.40
CA VAL A 122 5.53 -5.08 8.29
C VAL A 122 6.03 -3.95 7.40
N ARG A 123 7.34 -3.93 7.14
CA ARG A 123 8.02 -2.87 6.41
C ARG A 123 8.30 -3.33 4.99
N TYR A 124 7.97 -2.45 4.07
CA TYR A 124 8.65 -2.39 2.80
C TYR A 124 9.56 -1.17 2.82
N GLY A 125 10.82 -1.32 2.43
CA GLY A 125 11.79 -0.24 2.42
C GLY A 125 11.47 0.74 1.29
N THR A 126 10.56 1.67 1.54
CA THR A 126 10.34 2.81 0.64
C THR A 126 11.47 3.80 0.87
N PHE A 127 11.76 4.26 2.08
CA PHE A 127 12.81 5.22 2.43
C PHE A 127 13.86 4.64 3.41
N GLY A 128 15.12 5.10 3.29
CA GLY A 128 16.26 4.66 4.12
C GLY A 128 16.95 3.36 3.67
N LYS A 129 18.18 3.13 4.12
CA LYS A 129 18.88 1.85 3.89
C LYS A 129 18.05 0.70 4.50
N ASN A 130 18.17 -0.52 3.97
CA ASN A 130 17.58 -1.68 4.63
C ASN A 130 18.35 -1.98 5.94
N SER A 131 18.00 -1.26 7.00
CA SER A 131 18.61 -1.31 8.32
C SER A 131 17.53 -1.58 9.36
N ILE A 132 17.92 -2.31 10.39
CA ILE A 132 17.10 -2.54 11.59
C ILE A 132 16.64 -1.23 12.24
N GLU A 133 17.41 -0.15 12.09
CA GLU A 133 17.05 1.16 12.66
C GLU A 133 15.86 1.81 11.98
N SER A 134 15.60 1.48 10.71
CA SER A 134 14.44 1.95 9.96
C SER A 134 13.20 1.07 10.15
N VAL A 135 13.28 0.02 10.96
CA VAL A 135 12.18 -0.91 11.20
C VAL A 135 11.35 -0.44 12.40
N HIS A 136 10.05 -0.29 12.19
CA HIS A 136 9.07 0.01 13.24
C HIS A 136 8.78 -1.27 14.07
N PRO A 137 8.22 -1.17 15.29
CA PRO A 137 7.86 0.07 16.00
C PRO A 137 9.06 0.84 16.57
N PHE A 138 8.98 2.16 16.57
CA PHE A 138 9.92 3.04 17.29
C PHE A 138 9.48 3.19 18.74
N LEU A 139 10.44 3.41 19.65
CA LEU A 139 10.21 3.49 21.08
C LEU A 139 10.91 4.72 21.64
N ARG A 140 10.14 5.57 22.30
CA ARG A 140 10.58 6.69 23.13
C ARG A 140 10.38 6.31 24.60
N GLN A 141 11.46 6.35 25.38
CA GLN A 141 11.46 5.83 26.76
C GLN A 141 11.47 6.94 27.81
N SER A 142 10.76 6.70 28.91
CA SER A 142 10.78 7.52 30.11
C SER A 142 10.67 6.61 31.35
N ASN A 143 11.10 7.09 32.51
CA ASN A 143 10.80 6.40 33.77
C ASN A 143 9.31 6.51 34.16
N TRP A 144 8.57 7.44 33.55
CA TRP A 144 7.13 7.60 33.75
C TRP A 144 6.37 6.86 32.66
N ARG A 145 5.56 5.86 33.04
CA ARG A 145 4.82 4.99 32.09
C ARG A 145 4.00 5.78 31.08
N HIS A 146 3.29 6.81 31.52
CA HIS A 146 2.44 7.68 30.71
C HIS A 146 3.21 8.63 29.76
N GLN A 147 4.55 8.64 29.80
CA GLN A 147 5.42 9.35 28.84
C GLN A 147 6.18 8.41 27.89
N ASN A 148 6.06 7.09 28.08
CA ASN A 148 6.62 6.13 27.12
C ASN A 148 5.70 6.06 25.91
N LEU A 149 6.28 6.12 24.72
CA LEU A 149 5.53 6.13 23.47
C LEU A 149 6.15 5.13 22.50
N ILE A 150 5.31 4.29 21.91
CA ILE A 150 5.68 3.34 20.86
C ILE A 150 4.90 3.72 19.61
N VAL A 151 5.54 3.87 18.45
CA VAL A 151 4.88 4.29 17.20
C VAL A 151 5.21 3.36 16.04
N ALA A 152 4.20 2.99 15.27
CA ALA A 152 4.33 2.34 13.98
C ALA A 152 3.32 2.93 13.00
N GLY A 153 3.62 2.95 11.71
CA GLY A 153 2.67 3.51 10.75
C GLY A 153 3.03 3.20 9.32
N ASN A 154 2.02 3.22 8.46
CA ASN A 154 2.20 3.32 7.02
C ASN A 154 2.03 4.80 6.66
N PHE A 155 3.14 5.51 6.49
CA PHE A 155 3.11 6.92 6.14
C PHE A 155 4.32 7.37 5.34
N ASN A 156 4.15 8.51 4.68
CA ASN A 156 5.23 9.33 4.17
C ASN A 156 4.83 10.80 4.32
N MET A 157 5.67 11.58 4.99
CA MET A 157 5.44 13.01 5.18
C MET A 157 6.19 13.80 4.11
N THR A 158 5.47 14.54 3.27
CA THR A 158 6.07 15.36 2.21
C THR A 158 6.85 16.53 2.80
N ASN A 159 6.50 16.97 4.01
CA ASN A 159 7.08 18.12 4.70
C ASN A 159 7.99 17.77 5.90
N SER A 160 8.62 16.60 5.87
CA SER A 160 9.51 16.13 6.93
C SER A 160 10.59 17.13 7.35
N LYS A 161 11.14 17.90 6.40
CA LYS A 161 12.15 18.93 6.67
C LYS A 161 11.59 20.08 7.53
N GLN A 162 10.41 20.57 7.18
CA GLN A 162 9.74 21.65 7.92
C GLN A 162 9.36 21.19 9.32
N LEU A 163 8.83 19.96 9.45
CA LEU A 163 8.52 19.37 10.74
C LEU A 163 9.77 19.19 11.62
N LEU A 164 10.92 18.88 11.04
CA LEU A 164 12.19 18.82 11.77
C LEU A 164 12.61 20.20 12.27
N GLU A 165 12.54 21.23 11.41
CA GLU A 165 12.87 22.61 11.76
C GLU A 165 12.00 23.11 12.92
N GLU A 166 10.69 22.81 12.93
CA GLU A 166 9.79 23.12 14.05
C GLU A 166 10.27 22.49 15.37
N LEU A 167 10.72 21.23 15.37
CA LEU A 167 11.26 20.58 16.57
C LEU A 167 12.55 21.25 17.05
N VAL A 168 13.42 21.65 16.13
CA VAL A 168 14.68 22.35 16.45
C VAL A 168 14.39 23.73 17.02
N GLU A 169 13.41 24.46 16.50
CA GLU A 169 12.96 25.75 17.03
C GLU A 169 12.36 25.64 18.44
N LEU A 170 11.72 24.51 18.76
CA LEU A 170 11.28 24.17 20.13
C LEU A 170 12.44 23.82 21.07
N GLY A 171 13.68 23.76 20.57
CA GLY A 171 14.88 23.42 21.34
C GLY A 171 15.14 21.92 21.46
N GLN A 172 14.42 21.08 20.70
CA GLN A 172 14.71 19.65 20.66
C GLN A 172 15.92 19.34 19.78
N HIS A 173 16.54 18.18 20.02
CA HIS A 173 17.63 17.66 19.20
C HIS A 173 17.26 16.27 18.66
N PRO A 174 16.44 16.18 17.59
CA PRO A 174 16.06 14.91 17.01
C PRO A 174 17.29 14.12 16.57
N LYS A 175 17.37 12.85 17.00
CA LYS A 175 18.57 12.02 16.80
C LYS A 175 18.92 11.76 15.33
N GLU A 176 17.91 11.77 14.45
CA GLU A 176 18.01 11.36 13.05
C GLU A 176 16.97 12.13 12.22
N PHE A 177 17.33 12.50 10.99
CA PHE A 177 16.39 13.08 10.04
C PHE A 177 15.64 11.99 9.29
N THR A 178 14.53 11.54 9.90
CA THR A 178 13.55 10.63 9.27
C THR A 178 12.15 11.11 9.61
N ASP A 179 11.20 10.89 8.70
CA ASP A 179 9.78 11.20 8.93
C ASP A 179 9.25 10.60 10.24
N THR A 180 9.67 9.36 10.54
CA THR A 180 9.21 8.62 11.71
C THR A 180 9.73 9.18 13.02
N VAL A 181 11.01 9.56 13.08
CA VAL A 181 11.56 10.19 14.28
C VAL A 181 10.89 11.54 14.50
N THR A 182 10.76 12.36 13.45
CA THR A 182 10.12 13.67 13.55
C THR A 182 8.67 13.56 14.03
N VAL A 183 7.88 12.64 13.48
CA VAL A 183 6.49 12.41 13.89
C VAL A 183 6.42 11.90 15.33
N MET A 184 7.25 10.92 15.71
CA MET A 184 7.27 10.38 17.07
C MET A 184 7.65 11.43 18.11
N GLU A 185 8.68 12.25 17.85
CA GLU A 185 9.11 13.30 18.79
C GLU A 185 8.08 14.43 18.88
N LYS A 186 7.37 14.75 17.80
CA LYS A 186 6.26 15.72 17.85
C LYS A 186 5.10 15.23 18.72
N ILE A 187 4.72 13.96 18.59
CA ILE A 187 3.73 13.34 19.49
C ILE A 187 4.25 13.30 20.92
N GLY A 188 5.52 12.89 21.11
CA GLY A 188 6.18 12.83 22.42
C GLY A 188 6.20 14.17 23.14
N HIS A 189 6.46 15.26 22.42
CA HIS A 189 6.44 16.62 22.96
C HIS A 189 5.08 17.00 23.54
N PHE A 190 4.02 16.88 22.76
CA PHE A 190 2.67 17.25 23.22
C PHE A 190 2.13 16.28 24.28
N LEU A 191 2.55 15.00 24.24
CA LEU A 191 2.28 14.04 25.30
C LEU A 191 2.91 14.49 26.63
N GLU A 192 4.15 14.98 26.61
CA GLU A 192 4.83 15.47 27.81
C GLU A 192 4.18 16.73 28.38
N GLU A 193 3.76 17.66 27.53
CA GLU A 193 3.04 18.86 27.96
C GLU A 193 1.70 18.52 28.62
N GLU A 194 0.92 17.60 28.02
CA GLU A 194 -0.35 17.13 28.55
C GLU A 194 -0.16 16.47 29.93
N VAL A 195 0.84 15.58 30.03
CA VAL A 195 1.23 14.95 31.30
C VAL A 195 1.63 15.98 32.35
N ALA A 196 2.43 16.99 31.98
CA ALA A 196 2.86 18.03 32.91
C ALA A 196 1.68 18.88 33.41
N SER A 197 0.74 19.21 32.53
CA SER A 197 -0.51 19.90 32.88
C SER A 197 -1.33 19.08 33.88
N LEU A 198 -1.58 17.80 33.57
CA LEU A 198 -2.32 16.88 34.44
C LEU A 198 -1.64 16.68 35.79
N TYR A 199 -0.31 16.63 35.84
CA TYR A 199 0.43 16.57 37.10
C TYR A 199 0.20 17.82 37.97
N GLN A 200 0.18 19.03 37.39
CA GLN A 200 -0.14 20.24 38.16
C GLN A 200 -1.58 20.21 38.68
N GLN A 201 -2.53 19.73 37.87
CA GLN A 201 -3.91 19.56 38.30
C GLN A 201 -4.02 18.55 39.45
N ALA A 202 -3.32 17.41 39.36
CA ALA A 202 -3.26 16.42 40.43
C ALA A 202 -2.71 17.02 41.73
N LYS A 203 -1.64 17.80 41.63
CA LYS A 203 -1.03 18.50 42.77
C LYS A 203 -2.00 19.48 43.43
N ILE A 204 -2.75 20.27 42.64
CA ILE A 204 -3.77 21.19 43.15
C ILE A 204 -4.90 20.43 43.87
N LYS A 205 -5.28 19.25 43.34
CA LYS A 205 -6.26 18.35 43.95
C LYS A 205 -5.74 17.58 45.18
N GLY A 206 -4.48 17.79 45.58
CA GLY A 206 -3.89 17.19 46.78
C GLY A 206 -3.30 15.79 46.60
N PHE A 207 -3.18 15.28 45.36
CA PHE A 207 -2.51 14.01 45.11
C PHE A 207 -1.01 14.11 45.43
N ASN A 208 -0.47 13.09 46.09
CA ASN A 208 0.99 12.96 46.23
C ASN A 208 1.60 12.47 44.90
N LYS A 209 2.94 12.46 44.81
CA LYS A 209 3.66 12.07 43.57
C LYS A 209 3.32 10.67 43.08
N LYS A 210 3.08 9.71 43.99
CA LYS A 210 2.76 8.33 43.64
C LYS A 210 1.34 8.25 43.07
N ASP A 211 0.39 8.91 43.73
CA ASP A 211 -1.03 8.86 43.39
C ASP A 211 -1.40 9.77 42.21
N ALA A 212 -0.53 10.71 41.85
CA ALA A 212 -0.67 11.50 40.62
C ALA A 212 -0.57 10.63 39.35
N SER A 213 0.17 9.51 39.38
CA SER A 213 0.34 8.66 38.18
C SER A 213 -0.99 8.03 37.73
N PRO A 214 -1.77 7.34 38.59
CA PRO A 214 -3.10 6.87 38.23
C PRO A 214 -4.04 7.99 37.76
N PHE A 215 -3.99 9.17 38.39
CA PHE A 215 -4.80 10.32 37.97
C PHE A 215 -4.48 10.75 36.52
N ILE A 216 -3.18 10.84 36.18
CA ILE A 216 -2.73 11.17 34.82
C ILE A 216 -3.18 10.08 33.82
N GLU A 217 -3.01 8.80 34.15
CA GLU A 217 -3.42 7.69 33.28
C GLU A 217 -4.91 7.75 32.92
N GLU A 218 -5.76 8.04 33.90
CA GLU A 218 -7.21 8.14 33.71
C GLU A 218 -7.61 9.36 32.86
N HIS A 219 -6.96 10.50 33.08
CA HIS A 219 -7.37 11.79 32.51
C HIS A 219 -6.59 12.19 31.25
N LEU A 220 -5.63 11.38 30.78
CA LEU A 220 -4.87 11.69 29.57
C LEU A 220 -5.77 11.84 28.35
N ASP A 221 -5.74 13.03 27.75
CA ASP A 221 -6.47 13.37 26.53
C ASP A 221 -5.58 13.18 25.29
N LEU A 222 -5.67 11.97 24.72
CA LEU A 222 -4.94 11.65 23.49
C LEU A 222 -5.49 12.38 22.26
N GLN A 223 -6.76 12.78 22.25
CA GLN A 223 -7.31 13.54 21.12
C GLN A 223 -6.58 14.89 21.04
N ASN A 224 -6.50 15.63 22.15
CA ASN A 224 -5.79 16.90 22.20
C ASN A 224 -4.31 16.78 21.83
N VAL A 225 -3.62 15.74 22.36
CA VAL A 225 -2.21 15.46 22.01
C VAL A 225 -2.06 15.28 20.50
N LEU A 226 -2.92 14.46 19.88
CA LEU A 226 -2.84 14.18 18.45
C LEU A 226 -3.21 15.40 17.60
N SER A 227 -4.23 16.18 17.98
CA SER A 227 -4.65 17.37 17.23
C SER A 227 -3.55 18.43 17.18
N ARG A 228 -2.83 18.62 18.30
CA ARG A 228 -1.67 19.52 18.36
C ARG A 228 -0.48 18.98 17.57
N SER A 229 -0.24 17.67 17.64
CA SER A 229 0.85 16.99 16.94
C SER A 229 0.70 17.02 15.43
N ALA A 230 -0.49 16.70 14.93
CA ALA A 230 -0.76 16.49 13.51
C ALA A 230 -1.13 17.77 12.74
N LYS A 231 -1.22 18.92 13.43
CA LYS A 231 -1.67 20.21 12.89
C LYS A 231 -1.01 20.59 11.55
N ASN A 232 0.31 20.37 11.44
CA ASN A 232 1.10 20.74 10.27
C ASN A 232 1.57 19.52 9.47
N TRP A 233 1.00 18.33 9.66
CA TRP A 233 1.42 17.17 8.85
C TRP A 233 0.89 17.28 7.42
N ASP A 234 1.78 17.16 6.45
CA ASP A 234 1.43 17.04 5.02
C ASP A 234 1.95 15.69 4.51
N GLY A 235 1.04 14.86 4.01
CA GLY A 235 1.36 13.50 3.59
C GLY A 235 0.17 12.56 3.66
N GLY A 236 0.42 11.29 3.37
CA GLY A 236 -0.52 10.20 3.55
C GLY A 236 -0.06 9.36 4.74
N TYR A 237 -0.97 9.03 5.66
CA TYR A 237 -0.61 8.32 6.87
C TYR A 237 -1.75 7.53 7.50
N ALA A 238 -1.39 6.35 7.98
CA ALA A 238 -2.11 5.54 8.94
C ALA A 238 -1.13 5.17 10.06
N LEU A 239 -1.27 5.80 11.23
CA LEU A 239 -0.28 5.73 12.30
C LEU A 239 -0.90 5.22 13.60
N ALA A 240 -0.31 4.19 14.17
CA ALA A 240 -0.70 3.60 15.45
C ALA A 240 0.35 3.90 16.52
N GLY A 241 -0.12 4.20 17.73
CA GLY A 241 0.74 4.45 18.88
C GLY A 241 0.26 3.76 20.15
N LEU A 242 1.21 3.33 20.98
CA LEU A 242 0.96 2.79 22.31
C LEU A 242 1.61 3.71 23.35
N VAL A 243 0.87 4.06 24.40
CA VAL A 243 1.41 4.73 25.59
C VAL A 243 1.72 3.68 26.66
N GLY A 244 2.82 3.85 27.38
CA GLY A 244 3.32 2.82 28.30
C GLY A 244 2.38 2.43 29.46
N HIS A 245 1.39 3.26 29.81
CA HIS A 245 0.39 2.88 30.80
C HIS A 245 -0.74 1.99 30.25
N GLY A 246 -0.89 1.90 28.93
CA GLY A 246 -1.84 1.00 28.27
C GLY A 246 -2.92 1.68 27.42
N ASP A 247 -2.88 3.01 27.26
CA ASP A 247 -3.67 3.65 26.21
C ASP A 247 -3.02 3.44 24.84
N ALA A 248 -3.82 3.47 23.79
CA ALA A 248 -3.38 3.41 22.41
C ALA A 248 -4.21 4.33 21.52
N PHE A 249 -3.69 4.61 20.34
CA PHE A 249 -4.41 5.33 19.31
C PHE A 249 -4.07 4.81 17.91
N VAL A 250 -4.97 5.00 16.96
CA VAL A 250 -4.67 4.90 15.52
C VAL A 250 -5.26 6.11 14.82
N LEU A 251 -4.43 6.92 14.15
CA LEU A 251 -4.80 8.14 13.45
C LEU A 251 -4.69 7.96 11.93
N ARG A 252 -5.71 8.42 11.20
CA ARG A 252 -5.76 8.40 9.73
C ARG A 252 -5.69 9.82 9.15
N ASP A 253 -5.00 9.97 8.02
CA ASP A 253 -4.87 11.24 7.32
C ASP A 253 -6.22 11.86 6.89
N PRO A 254 -6.31 13.20 6.81
CA PRO A 254 -7.58 13.90 6.56
C PRO A 254 -8.12 13.71 5.14
N ASN A 255 -7.33 13.21 4.19
CA ASN A 255 -7.76 12.91 2.82
C ASN A 255 -8.19 11.45 2.65
N GLY A 256 -7.89 10.59 3.63
CA GLY A 256 -8.14 9.15 3.60
C GLY A 256 -7.22 8.40 2.64
N ILE A 257 -6.01 8.90 2.38
CA ILE A 257 -5.04 8.35 1.42
C ILE A 257 -4.69 6.91 1.77
N ARG A 258 -4.35 6.63 3.04
CA ARG A 258 -3.93 5.30 3.51
C ARG A 258 -5.12 4.52 4.08
N PRO A 259 -5.31 3.23 3.74
CA PRO A 259 -6.40 2.43 4.27
C PRO A 259 -6.12 1.98 5.71
N THR A 260 -7.17 2.03 6.54
CA THR A 260 -7.11 1.59 7.95
C THR A 260 -8.48 1.05 8.35
N TYR A 261 -8.51 -0.18 8.85
CA TYR A 261 -9.73 -0.87 9.25
C TYR A 261 -9.63 -1.34 10.70
N PHE A 262 -10.75 -1.34 11.42
CA PHE A 262 -10.82 -1.83 12.78
C PHE A 262 -12.07 -2.66 13.06
N TYR A 263 -11.98 -3.50 14.09
CA TYR A 263 -13.09 -4.29 14.62
C TYR A 263 -13.00 -4.30 16.15
N GLU A 264 -14.14 -4.32 16.80
CA GLU A 264 -14.26 -4.39 18.25
C GLU A 264 -15.42 -5.28 18.68
N ASP A 265 -15.19 -6.08 19.70
CA ASP A 265 -16.23 -6.78 20.47
C ASP A 265 -15.98 -6.65 21.98
N ASP A 266 -16.58 -7.53 22.80
CA ASP A 266 -16.40 -7.50 24.24
C ASP A 266 -15.05 -8.07 24.71
N GLU A 267 -14.30 -8.70 23.82
CA GLU A 267 -13.01 -9.33 24.07
C GLU A 267 -11.86 -8.51 23.50
N VAL A 268 -11.95 -8.02 22.27
CA VAL A 268 -10.81 -7.43 21.57
C VAL A 268 -11.14 -6.13 20.87
N VAL A 269 -10.12 -5.31 20.69
CA VAL A 269 -10.06 -4.28 19.64
C VAL A 269 -8.90 -4.65 18.72
N VAL A 270 -9.13 -4.70 17.41
CA VAL A 270 -8.11 -4.98 16.40
C VAL A 270 -8.11 -3.91 15.34
N VAL A 271 -6.92 -3.53 14.87
CA VAL A 271 -6.72 -2.67 13.71
C VAL A 271 -5.77 -3.33 12.73
N ALA A 272 -6.05 -3.22 11.44
CA ALA A 272 -5.17 -3.64 10.35
C ALA A 272 -5.27 -2.68 9.16
N SER A 273 -4.27 -2.70 8.27
CA SER A 273 -4.32 -1.89 7.03
C SER A 273 -5.31 -2.45 5.99
N GLU A 274 -5.75 -3.69 6.12
CA GLU A 274 -6.70 -4.33 5.19
C GLU A 274 -7.83 -5.06 5.92
N ARG A 275 -9.06 -4.88 5.43
CA ARG A 275 -10.26 -5.51 5.98
C ARG A 275 -10.21 -7.05 5.99
N PRO A 276 -9.82 -7.76 4.90
CA PRO A 276 -9.79 -9.23 4.88
C PRO A 276 -8.84 -9.86 5.91
N VAL A 277 -7.84 -9.11 6.36
CA VAL A 277 -6.90 -9.54 7.40
C VAL A 277 -7.64 -9.74 8.72
N ILE A 278 -8.47 -8.77 9.11
CA ILE A 278 -9.29 -8.86 10.33
C ILE A 278 -10.29 -10.01 10.20
N GLN A 279 -11.02 -10.07 9.08
CA GLN A 279 -12.02 -11.12 8.82
C GLN A 279 -11.41 -12.52 8.94
N THR A 280 -10.25 -12.74 8.32
CA THR A 280 -9.58 -14.06 8.34
C THR A 280 -9.07 -14.41 9.73
N VAL A 281 -8.49 -13.46 10.46
CA VAL A 281 -7.83 -13.75 11.74
C VAL A 281 -8.81 -13.87 12.90
N PHE A 282 -9.91 -13.12 12.86
CA PHE A 282 -10.93 -13.10 13.92
C PHE A 282 -12.22 -13.84 13.55
N ASN A 283 -12.33 -14.34 12.31
CA ASN A 283 -13.51 -15.04 11.81
C ASN A 283 -14.80 -14.18 11.94
N VAL A 284 -14.70 -12.93 11.51
CA VAL A 284 -15.78 -11.93 11.57
C VAL A 284 -16.33 -11.64 10.19
N LYS A 285 -17.56 -11.13 10.13
CA LYS A 285 -18.22 -10.81 8.87
C LYS A 285 -17.72 -9.47 8.33
N ILE A 286 -18.07 -9.17 7.07
CA ILE A 286 -17.61 -7.93 6.42
C ILE A 286 -18.23 -6.69 7.07
N GLU A 287 -19.50 -6.79 7.47
CA GLU A 287 -20.28 -5.74 8.11
C GLU A 287 -19.78 -5.35 9.51
N ASP A 288 -19.04 -6.25 10.17
CA ASP A 288 -18.50 -6.00 11.51
C ASP A 288 -17.21 -5.16 11.46
N VAL A 289 -16.52 -5.11 10.31
CA VAL A 289 -15.24 -4.43 10.17
C VAL A 289 -15.44 -3.04 9.59
N GLN A 290 -15.06 -2.04 10.38
CA GLN A 290 -15.25 -0.62 10.07
C GLN A 290 -13.99 -0.02 9.47
N GLU A 291 -14.15 0.91 8.53
CA GLU A 291 -13.05 1.74 8.05
C GLU A 291 -12.90 2.94 8.97
N LEU A 292 -11.67 3.24 9.44
CA LEU A 292 -11.43 4.41 10.27
C LEU A 292 -11.66 5.69 9.45
N GLU A 293 -12.48 6.61 9.94
CA GLU A 293 -12.81 7.84 9.21
C GLU A 293 -11.57 8.72 8.96
N ARG A 294 -11.58 9.45 7.84
CA ARG A 294 -10.46 10.34 7.47
C ARG A 294 -10.35 11.49 8.49
N GLY A 295 -9.13 11.83 8.90
CA GLY A 295 -8.87 12.86 9.91
C GLY A 295 -9.24 12.46 11.34
N HIS A 296 -9.72 11.24 11.55
CA HIS A 296 -10.11 10.74 12.87
C HIS A 296 -9.04 9.83 13.46
N ALA A 297 -9.08 9.71 14.79
CA ALA A 297 -8.34 8.70 15.52
C ALA A 297 -9.26 7.74 16.28
N LEU A 298 -8.97 6.45 16.19
CA LEU A 298 -9.48 5.47 17.15
C LEU A 298 -8.64 5.57 18.42
N ILE A 299 -9.24 6.04 19.52
CA ILE A 299 -8.62 6.11 20.85
C ILE A 299 -9.05 4.88 21.65
N ILE A 300 -8.09 4.18 22.26
CA ILE A 300 -8.31 2.95 23.01
C ILE A 300 -7.71 3.15 24.41
N LYS A 301 -8.56 3.29 25.43
CA LYS A 301 -8.10 3.48 26.81
C LYS A 301 -7.70 2.16 27.46
N LYS A 302 -6.83 2.22 28.47
CA LYS A 302 -6.38 1.07 29.28
C LYS A 302 -7.56 0.25 29.82
N ASN A 303 -8.63 0.92 30.27
CA ASN A 303 -9.85 0.28 30.79
C ASN A 303 -10.71 -0.42 29.71
N GLY A 304 -10.32 -0.36 28.44
CA GLY A 304 -11.01 -1.00 27.32
C GLY A 304 -12.09 -0.14 26.66
N LYS A 305 -12.32 1.10 27.12
CA LYS A 305 -13.20 2.06 26.43
C LYS A 305 -12.54 2.52 25.13
N THR A 306 -13.30 2.52 24.05
CA THR A 306 -12.92 3.03 22.74
C THR A 306 -13.74 4.25 22.37
N SER A 307 -13.17 5.12 21.54
CA SER A 307 -13.91 6.16 20.83
C SER A 307 -13.22 6.50 19.51
N VAL A 308 -14.00 6.95 18.53
CA VAL A 308 -13.50 7.49 17.26
C VAL A 308 -13.68 9.00 17.33
N GLU A 309 -12.56 9.73 17.40
CA GLU A 309 -12.54 11.16 17.66
C GLU A 309 -12.00 11.92 16.45
N GLU A 310 -12.61 13.06 16.12
CA GLU A 310 -12.07 13.97 15.11
C GLU A 310 -10.78 14.61 15.65
N VAL A 311 -9.66 14.37 14.98
CA VAL A 311 -8.35 14.95 15.32
C VAL A 311 -8.01 16.09 14.38
N LEU A 312 -8.35 15.92 13.10
CA LEU A 312 -8.20 16.90 12.03
C LEU A 312 -9.50 16.93 11.23
N ALA A 313 -9.89 18.14 10.81
CA ALA A 313 -11.05 18.30 9.94
C ALA A 313 -10.91 17.46 8.65
N PRO A 314 -11.90 16.61 8.31
CA PRO A 314 -11.89 15.85 7.07
C PRO A 314 -11.74 16.75 5.83
N ARG A 315 -10.81 16.41 4.94
CA ARG A 315 -10.60 17.09 3.64
C ARG A 315 -11.34 16.37 2.52
N GLU A 316 -11.10 16.75 1.27
CA GLU A 316 -11.63 16.05 0.10
C GLU A 316 -11.18 14.58 0.10
N LYS A 317 -12.11 13.65 -0.18
CA LYS A 317 -11.84 12.21 -0.23
C LYS A 317 -10.97 11.90 -1.45
N LYS A 318 -9.68 11.69 -1.21
CA LYS A 318 -8.69 11.34 -2.23
C LYS A 318 -7.95 10.06 -1.84
N SER A 319 -8.71 9.06 -1.40
CA SER A 319 -8.18 7.73 -1.09
C SER A 319 -7.47 7.12 -2.30
N CYS A 320 -6.32 6.49 -2.07
CA CYS A 320 -5.46 5.98 -3.13
C CYS A 320 -6.20 5.00 -4.05
N SER A 321 -6.28 5.27 -5.36
CA SER A 321 -6.85 4.34 -6.35
C SER A 321 -5.97 3.12 -6.59
N PHE A 322 -4.65 3.25 -6.46
CA PHE A 322 -3.68 2.17 -6.61
C PHE A 322 -3.83 1.05 -5.57
N GLU A 323 -4.38 1.36 -4.39
CA GLU A 323 -4.77 0.33 -3.43
C GLU A 323 -5.79 -0.64 -4.05
N ARG A 324 -6.73 -0.12 -4.84
CA ARG A 324 -7.75 -0.91 -5.53
C ARG A 324 -7.22 -1.60 -6.78
N ILE A 325 -6.37 -0.92 -7.55
CA ILE A 325 -5.78 -1.46 -8.78
C ILE A 325 -4.85 -2.65 -8.46
N TYR A 326 -3.97 -2.52 -7.46
CA TYR A 326 -2.85 -3.46 -7.31
C TYR A 326 -2.51 -3.85 -5.86
N PHE A 327 -2.42 -2.92 -4.91
CA PHE A 327 -1.76 -3.18 -3.62
C PHE A 327 -2.56 -4.00 -2.61
N SER A 328 -3.83 -3.64 -2.41
CA SER A 328 -4.68 -4.36 -1.48
C SER A 328 -5.03 -5.74 -2.04
N ARG A 329 -5.38 -6.66 -1.16
CA ARG A 329 -5.78 -8.00 -1.54
C ARG A 329 -7.09 -7.96 -2.33
N GLY A 330 -7.08 -8.60 -3.49
CA GLY A 330 -8.30 -8.80 -4.30
C GLY A 330 -9.33 -9.74 -3.67
N SER A 331 -9.10 -10.25 -2.45
CA SER A 331 -10.09 -11.00 -1.69
C SER A 331 -11.07 -10.12 -0.92
N ASP A 332 -10.82 -8.80 -0.85
CA ASP A 332 -11.85 -7.86 -0.38
C ASP A 332 -12.94 -7.74 -1.44
N ALA A 333 -14.21 -7.83 -1.01
CA ALA A 333 -15.35 -7.88 -1.92
C ALA A 333 -15.48 -6.63 -2.80
N SER A 334 -15.19 -5.43 -2.27
CA SER A 334 -15.28 -4.21 -3.07
C SER A 334 -14.15 -4.18 -4.10
N ILE A 335 -12.93 -4.52 -3.68
CA ILE A 335 -11.74 -4.55 -4.54
C ILE A 335 -11.89 -5.58 -5.66
N TYR A 336 -12.49 -6.73 -5.35
CA TYR A 336 -12.75 -7.76 -6.34
C TYR A 336 -13.65 -7.23 -7.47
N GLU A 337 -14.78 -6.62 -7.13
CA GLU A 337 -15.71 -6.05 -8.11
C GLU A 337 -15.11 -4.83 -8.83
N GLU A 338 -14.41 -3.95 -8.12
CA GLU A 338 -13.69 -2.80 -8.71
C GLU A 338 -12.69 -3.26 -9.78
N ARG A 339 -11.88 -4.30 -9.50
CA ARG A 339 -10.94 -4.88 -10.47
C ARG A 339 -11.63 -5.52 -11.66
N LYS A 340 -12.73 -6.24 -11.46
CA LYS A 340 -13.56 -6.74 -12.56
C LYS A 340 -14.06 -5.58 -13.43
N ASN A 341 -14.54 -4.51 -12.82
CA ASN A 341 -15.00 -3.33 -13.55
C ASN A 341 -13.88 -2.65 -14.34
N LEU A 342 -12.64 -2.59 -13.82
CA LEU A 342 -11.48 -2.11 -14.57
C LEU A 342 -11.26 -2.90 -15.86
N GLY A 343 -11.37 -4.23 -15.79
CA GLY A 343 -11.29 -5.13 -16.94
C GLY A 343 -12.41 -4.93 -17.96
N LYS A 344 -13.65 -4.76 -17.49
CA LYS A 344 -14.81 -4.48 -18.35
C LYS A 344 -14.68 -3.17 -19.10
N LEU A 345 -14.33 -2.10 -18.37
CA LEU A 345 -14.33 -0.74 -18.91
C LEU A 345 -13.20 -0.47 -19.90
N VAL A 346 -12.09 -1.23 -19.85
CA VAL A 346 -11.02 -1.12 -20.84
C VAL A 346 -11.34 -1.86 -22.14
N PHE A 347 -12.27 -2.82 -22.11
CA PHE A 347 -12.58 -3.71 -23.23
C PHE A 347 -12.98 -3.00 -24.55
N PRO A 348 -13.75 -1.89 -24.55
CA PRO A 348 -14.06 -1.16 -25.79
C PRO A 348 -12.82 -0.68 -26.55
N LYS A 349 -11.74 -0.29 -25.84
CA LYS A 349 -10.48 0.09 -26.47
C LYS A 349 -9.77 -1.12 -27.09
N ILE A 350 -9.85 -2.28 -26.43
CA ILE A 350 -9.31 -3.55 -26.94
C ILE A 350 -10.00 -3.92 -28.25
N LEU A 351 -11.34 -3.86 -28.30
CA LEU A 351 -12.11 -4.15 -29.51
C LEU A 351 -11.69 -3.28 -30.69
N LYS A 352 -11.47 -1.98 -30.47
CA LYS A 352 -10.96 -1.07 -31.49
C LYS A 352 -9.57 -1.52 -32.00
N SER A 353 -8.67 -1.91 -31.11
CA SER A 353 -7.31 -2.35 -31.44
C SER A 353 -7.25 -3.66 -32.24
N ILE A 354 -8.17 -4.59 -31.99
CA ILE A 354 -8.26 -5.87 -32.72
C ILE A 354 -9.24 -5.82 -33.90
N ASN A 355 -9.75 -4.65 -34.26
CA ASN A 355 -10.78 -4.46 -35.30
C ASN A 355 -12.03 -5.36 -35.09
N SER A 356 -12.44 -5.54 -33.83
CA SER A 356 -13.54 -6.43 -33.42
C SER A 356 -13.38 -7.91 -33.81
N ASP A 357 -12.17 -8.36 -34.17
CA ASP A 357 -11.90 -9.75 -34.55
C ASP A 357 -11.74 -10.67 -33.33
N ILE A 358 -12.84 -10.94 -32.62
CA ILE A 358 -12.85 -11.83 -31.45
C ILE A 358 -12.51 -13.29 -31.85
N SER A 359 -12.91 -13.71 -33.05
CA SER A 359 -12.71 -15.10 -33.51
C SER A 359 -11.22 -15.44 -33.66
N ASN A 360 -10.42 -14.50 -34.17
CA ASN A 360 -8.95 -14.64 -34.24
C ASN A 360 -8.26 -13.90 -33.09
N THR A 361 -8.84 -13.88 -31.90
CA THR A 361 -8.19 -13.30 -30.72
C THR A 361 -8.09 -14.32 -29.59
N VAL A 362 -6.93 -14.37 -28.95
CA VAL A 362 -6.69 -15.07 -27.68
C VAL A 362 -6.51 -14.02 -26.59
N PHE A 363 -7.36 -14.08 -25.57
CA PHE A 363 -7.29 -13.21 -24.40
C PHE A 363 -6.58 -13.94 -23.27
N SER A 364 -5.63 -13.26 -22.62
CA SER A 364 -4.85 -13.76 -21.49
C SER A 364 -4.55 -12.63 -20.51
N TYR A 365 -3.86 -12.96 -19.41
CA TYR A 365 -3.37 -12.01 -18.41
C TYR A 365 -1.93 -12.30 -18.00
N ILE A 366 -1.29 -11.34 -17.34
CA ILE A 366 0.00 -11.51 -16.66
C ILE A 366 -0.28 -11.89 -15.19
N PRO A 367 0.10 -13.10 -14.74
CA PRO A 367 -0.18 -13.51 -13.36
C PRO A 367 0.63 -12.73 -12.31
N ASN A 368 0.10 -12.49 -11.10
CA ASN A 368 -1.17 -13.01 -10.58
C ASN A 368 -2.27 -11.94 -10.44
N THR A 369 -1.90 -10.69 -10.13
CA THR A 369 -2.87 -9.65 -9.70
C THR A 369 -3.87 -9.26 -10.79
N ALA A 370 -3.47 -9.32 -12.06
CA ALA A 370 -4.33 -8.99 -13.20
C ALA A 370 -5.46 -10.02 -13.45
N GLU A 371 -5.49 -11.15 -12.74
CA GLU A 371 -6.48 -12.21 -12.92
C GLU A 371 -7.93 -11.73 -12.69
N THR A 372 -8.16 -10.90 -11.67
CA THR A 372 -9.51 -10.37 -11.42
C THR A 372 -9.97 -9.42 -12.53
N SER A 373 -9.08 -8.55 -13.01
CA SER A 373 -9.35 -7.68 -14.16
C SER A 373 -9.55 -8.51 -15.44
N PHE A 374 -8.84 -9.62 -15.58
CA PHE A 374 -9.05 -10.56 -16.68
C PHE A 374 -10.47 -11.15 -16.66
N TYR A 375 -10.99 -11.58 -15.52
CA TYR A 375 -12.38 -12.05 -15.43
C TYR A 375 -13.38 -10.97 -15.87
N GLY A 376 -13.18 -9.73 -15.45
CA GLY A 376 -13.98 -8.61 -15.93
C GLY A 376 -13.92 -8.42 -17.45
N MET A 377 -12.72 -8.51 -18.03
CA MET A 377 -12.53 -8.46 -19.48
C MET A 377 -13.21 -9.64 -20.19
N THR A 378 -13.17 -10.85 -19.60
CA THR A 378 -13.85 -12.03 -20.16
C THR A 378 -15.37 -11.86 -20.19
N GLU A 379 -15.96 -11.32 -19.12
CA GLU A 379 -17.40 -11.02 -19.06
C GLU A 379 -17.79 -10.04 -20.17
N ALA A 380 -17.03 -8.95 -20.35
CA ALA A 380 -17.30 -7.98 -21.42
C ALA A 380 -17.16 -8.58 -22.83
N ALA A 381 -16.21 -9.48 -23.04
CA ALA A 381 -16.03 -10.19 -24.31
C ALA A 381 -17.18 -11.16 -24.61
N GLU A 382 -17.68 -11.86 -23.59
CA GLU A 382 -18.83 -12.76 -23.73
C GLU A 382 -20.12 -11.99 -23.98
N ASP A 383 -20.34 -10.86 -23.28
CA ASP A 383 -21.50 -9.99 -23.49
C ASP A 383 -21.57 -9.50 -24.93
N LEU A 384 -20.46 -8.97 -25.47
CA LEU A 384 -20.41 -8.54 -26.88
C LEU A 384 -20.63 -9.72 -27.84
N LEU A 385 -20.03 -10.87 -27.56
CA LEU A 385 -20.20 -12.05 -28.41
C LEU A 385 -21.67 -12.50 -28.42
N ASN A 386 -22.38 -12.38 -27.30
CA ASN A 386 -23.81 -12.66 -27.21
C ASN A 386 -24.65 -11.66 -28.02
N GLU A 387 -24.29 -10.37 -28.01
CA GLU A 387 -24.92 -9.37 -28.89
C GLU A 387 -24.71 -9.69 -30.37
N GLN A 388 -23.48 -10.04 -30.77
CA GLN A 388 -23.15 -10.43 -32.14
C GLN A 388 -23.91 -11.68 -32.59
N LYS A 389 -23.97 -12.71 -31.73
CA LYS A 389 -24.74 -13.93 -31.98
C LYS A 389 -26.23 -13.63 -32.15
N THR A 390 -26.78 -12.79 -31.27
CA THR A 390 -28.19 -12.37 -31.32
C THR A 390 -28.48 -11.65 -32.63
N ALA A 391 -27.63 -10.71 -33.04
CA ALA A 391 -27.76 -10.00 -34.30
C ALA A 391 -27.70 -10.97 -35.51
N LYS A 392 -26.77 -11.93 -35.52
CA LYS A 392 -26.67 -12.97 -36.56
C LYS A 392 -27.92 -13.85 -36.63
N ILE A 393 -28.50 -14.22 -35.48
CA ILE A 393 -29.73 -15.01 -35.38
C ILE A 393 -30.92 -14.22 -35.93
N LEU A 394 -31.09 -12.97 -35.51
CA LEU A 394 -32.17 -12.10 -35.98
C LEU A 394 -32.07 -11.81 -37.48
N ALA A 395 -30.85 -11.59 -38.00
CA ALA A 395 -30.62 -11.30 -39.41
C ALA A 395 -30.95 -12.48 -40.35
N GLY A 396 -30.90 -13.73 -39.87
CA GLY A 396 -31.22 -14.88 -40.71
C GLY A 396 -32.71 -15.09 -40.97
N GLY A 397 -33.61 -14.43 -40.23
CA GLY A 397 -35.05 -14.41 -40.46
C GLY A 397 -35.67 -15.80 -40.70
N THR A 398 -36.51 -15.93 -41.72
CA THR A 398 -37.15 -17.22 -42.09
C THR A 398 -36.20 -18.24 -42.73
N LYS A 399 -34.94 -17.88 -42.99
CA LYS A 399 -33.91 -18.77 -43.56
C LYS A 399 -33.04 -19.46 -42.49
N LEU A 400 -33.35 -19.25 -41.20
CA LEU A 400 -32.59 -19.81 -40.09
C LEU A 400 -32.88 -21.32 -39.94
N SER A 401 -31.86 -22.15 -40.11
CA SER A 401 -31.95 -23.60 -39.83
C SER A 401 -31.38 -23.92 -38.45
N ALA A 402 -31.82 -25.03 -37.84
CA ALA A 402 -31.26 -25.50 -36.57
C ALA A 402 -29.73 -25.64 -36.63
N LYS A 403 -29.21 -26.17 -37.76
CA LYS A 403 -27.76 -26.27 -38.01
C LYS A 403 -27.07 -24.90 -37.95
N ARG A 404 -27.65 -23.89 -38.61
CA ARG A 404 -27.08 -22.53 -38.62
C ARG A 404 -27.12 -21.88 -37.24
N VAL A 405 -28.19 -22.09 -36.48
CA VAL A 405 -28.29 -21.62 -35.09
C VAL A 405 -27.19 -22.27 -34.23
N THR A 406 -27.02 -23.59 -34.32
CA THR A 406 -25.97 -24.30 -33.58
C THR A 406 -24.57 -23.81 -33.96
N GLU A 407 -24.31 -23.53 -35.23
CA GLU A 407 -23.04 -22.92 -35.67
C GLU A 407 -22.81 -21.56 -34.99
N ILE A 408 -23.79 -20.65 -35.01
CA ILE A 408 -23.67 -19.33 -34.37
C ILE A 408 -23.46 -19.47 -32.85
N LEU A 409 -24.24 -20.34 -32.21
CA LEU A 409 -24.15 -20.57 -30.76
C LEU A 409 -22.85 -21.28 -30.36
N SER A 410 -22.16 -21.96 -31.28
CA SER A 410 -20.87 -22.61 -31.02
C SER A 410 -19.70 -21.63 -30.98
N GLU A 411 -19.86 -20.40 -31.47
CA GLU A 411 -18.82 -19.37 -31.39
C GLU A 411 -18.47 -19.08 -29.92
N ARG A 412 -17.17 -19.07 -29.60
CA ARG A 412 -16.63 -18.81 -28.26
C ARG A 412 -15.42 -17.90 -28.38
N ALA A 413 -15.30 -16.94 -27.48
CA ALA A 413 -14.05 -16.21 -27.29
C ALA A 413 -13.01 -17.17 -26.68
N ARG A 414 -11.73 -17.03 -27.06
CA ARG A 414 -10.65 -17.87 -26.53
C ARG A 414 -10.01 -17.16 -25.34
N PHE A 415 -10.24 -17.69 -24.15
CA PHE A 415 -9.65 -17.22 -22.90
C PHE A 415 -8.66 -18.26 -22.42
N GLU A 416 -7.38 -17.90 -22.39
CA GLU A 416 -6.31 -18.87 -22.20
C GLU A 416 -5.30 -18.34 -21.19
N LYS A 417 -4.73 -19.25 -20.40
CA LYS A 417 -3.60 -18.93 -19.54
C LYS A 417 -2.32 -19.05 -20.35
N ILE A 418 -1.95 -17.98 -21.05
CA ILE A 418 -0.75 -17.98 -21.90
C ILE A 418 0.50 -17.75 -21.08
N ALA A 419 0.55 -16.72 -20.23
CA ALA A 419 1.70 -16.47 -19.37
C ALA A 419 1.58 -17.26 -18.06
N ILE A 420 2.62 -17.98 -17.68
CA ILE A 420 2.72 -18.74 -16.43
C ILE A 420 3.92 -18.18 -15.65
N LYS A 421 3.73 -17.89 -14.37
CA LYS A 421 4.79 -17.38 -13.50
C LYS A 421 5.38 -18.51 -12.68
N ASP A 422 6.68 -18.76 -12.79
CA ASP A 422 7.37 -19.68 -11.89
C ASP A 422 7.72 -18.96 -10.58
N ALA A 423 6.97 -19.28 -9.52
CA ALA A 423 7.11 -18.64 -8.21
C ALA A 423 8.39 -19.05 -7.45
N LYS A 424 9.13 -20.09 -7.89
CA LYS A 424 10.29 -20.63 -7.16
C LYS A 424 11.63 -20.06 -7.61
N LEU A 425 11.69 -19.39 -8.75
CA LEU A 425 12.89 -18.68 -9.23
C LEU A 425 13.02 -17.32 -8.50
N ARG A 426 13.38 -17.34 -7.22
CA ARG A 426 14.03 -16.17 -6.60
C ARG A 426 15.47 -16.18 -7.11
N THR A 427 15.90 -15.10 -7.75
CA THR A 427 17.26 -14.97 -8.28
C THR A 427 18.28 -15.29 -7.18
N PHE A 428 18.95 -16.44 -7.31
CA PHE A 428 20.15 -16.72 -6.52
C PHE A 428 21.18 -15.63 -6.83
N ILE A 429 22.04 -15.33 -5.85
CA ILE A 429 23.13 -14.36 -5.99
C ILE A 429 23.94 -14.74 -7.25
N ALA A 430 23.86 -13.89 -8.27
CA ALA A 430 24.47 -14.12 -9.56
C ALA A 430 24.93 -12.75 -10.11
N ASP A 431 26.08 -12.72 -10.80
CA ASP A 431 26.64 -11.50 -11.41
C ASP A 431 25.62 -10.80 -12.30
N ASP A 432 25.68 -9.47 -12.44
CA ASP A 432 24.67 -8.65 -13.13
C ASP A 432 24.33 -9.14 -14.55
N SER A 433 25.26 -9.80 -15.25
CA SER A 433 25.04 -10.41 -16.57
C SER A 433 24.14 -11.66 -16.54
N SER A 434 24.25 -12.48 -15.49
CA SER A 434 23.44 -13.71 -15.31
C SER A 434 22.06 -13.42 -14.70
N ARG A 435 21.88 -12.24 -14.12
CA ARG A 435 20.63 -11.82 -13.49
C ARG A 435 19.56 -11.46 -14.53
N ASP A 436 19.95 -10.83 -15.64
CA ASP A 436 19.05 -10.53 -16.76
C ASP A 436 18.52 -11.83 -17.41
N ASP A 437 19.38 -12.85 -17.59
CA ASP A 437 18.97 -14.18 -18.10
C ASP A 437 17.98 -14.88 -17.16
N LEU A 438 18.25 -14.90 -15.85
CA LEU A 438 17.33 -15.49 -14.86
C LEU A 438 15.97 -14.76 -14.81
N VAL A 439 15.95 -13.45 -15.05
CA VAL A 439 14.71 -12.65 -15.14
C VAL A 439 13.93 -12.96 -16.42
N GLU A 440 14.60 -13.22 -17.55
CA GLU A 440 13.95 -13.69 -18.78
C GLU A 440 13.24 -15.04 -18.59
N HIS A 441 13.69 -15.89 -17.66
CA HIS A 441 13.13 -17.22 -17.38
C HIS A 441 12.09 -17.27 -16.23
N VAL A 442 11.68 -16.13 -15.66
CA VAL A 442 10.63 -16.09 -14.62
C VAL A 442 9.26 -16.48 -15.17
N TYR A 443 9.05 -16.29 -16.47
CA TYR A 443 7.82 -16.62 -17.15
C TYR A 443 8.02 -17.79 -18.10
N ASP A 444 7.02 -18.67 -18.12
CA ASP A 444 6.83 -19.67 -19.16
C ASP A 444 5.56 -19.32 -19.95
N ILE A 445 5.42 -19.93 -21.13
CA ILE A 445 4.29 -19.72 -22.02
C ILE A 445 3.62 -21.02 -22.46
N THR A 446 2.31 -20.98 -22.64
CA THR A 446 1.54 -22.11 -23.17
C THR A 446 1.69 -22.20 -24.70
N TYR A 447 2.46 -23.17 -25.17
CA TYR A 447 2.70 -23.41 -26.61
C TYR A 447 1.52 -24.11 -27.31
N GLY A 448 1.34 -23.85 -28.61
CA GLY A 448 0.38 -24.55 -29.47
C GLY A 448 -1.06 -24.00 -29.46
N VAL A 449 -1.35 -23.01 -28.61
CA VAL A 449 -2.70 -22.43 -28.47
C VAL A 449 -2.92 -21.22 -29.39
N VAL A 450 -1.88 -20.39 -29.57
CA VAL A 450 -1.90 -19.18 -30.39
C VAL A 450 -1.45 -19.52 -31.82
N LYS A 451 -2.18 -19.01 -32.82
CA LYS A 451 -1.89 -19.19 -34.25
C LYS A 451 -1.30 -17.90 -34.86
N PRO A 452 -0.59 -18.00 -36.00
CA PRO A 452 -0.03 -16.82 -36.65
C PRO A 452 -1.02 -15.77 -37.14
N THR A 453 -2.30 -16.13 -37.27
CA THR A 453 -3.39 -15.22 -37.62
C THR A 453 -3.95 -14.47 -36.42
N ASP A 454 -3.62 -14.90 -35.19
CA ASP A 454 -4.28 -14.44 -33.98
C ASP A 454 -3.72 -13.12 -33.48
N ASN A 455 -4.61 -12.29 -32.92
CA ASN A 455 -4.23 -11.24 -31.98
C ASN A 455 -4.11 -11.87 -30.58
N LEU A 456 -3.04 -11.57 -29.87
CA LEU A 456 -2.82 -11.97 -28.48
C LEU A 456 -3.02 -10.75 -27.58
N VAL A 457 -4.14 -10.70 -26.88
CA VAL A 457 -4.47 -9.64 -25.91
C VAL A 457 -4.03 -10.11 -24.53
N ILE A 458 -3.17 -9.35 -23.86
CA ILE A 458 -2.70 -9.67 -22.52
C ILE A 458 -2.91 -8.49 -21.56
N ILE A 459 -3.71 -8.70 -20.52
CA ILE A 459 -3.96 -7.69 -19.49
C ILE A 459 -2.98 -7.78 -18.33
N ASP A 460 -2.47 -6.63 -17.89
CA ASP A 460 -1.64 -6.42 -16.70
C ASP A 460 -2.33 -5.41 -15.77
N ASP A 461 -1.93 -5.39 -14.49
CA ASP A 461 -2.45 -4.40 -13.55
C ASP A 461 -2.07 -2.97 -13.97
N SER A 462 -0.77 -2.75 -14.22
CA SER A 462 -0.18 -1.44 -14.49
C SER A 462 1.14 -1.55 -15.26
N ILE A 463 1.56 -0.44 -15.87
CA ILE A 463 2.86 -0.35 -16.56
C ILE A 463 3.64 0.86 -16.03
N VAL A 464 4.73 0.59 -15.31
CA VAL A 464 5.56 1.62 -14.64
C VAL A 464 6.78 1.99 -15.47
N ARG A 465 7.84 1.16 -15.45
CA ARG A 465 9.09 1.44 -16.18
C ARG A 465 9.17 0.72 -17.54
N GLY A 466 8.32 -0.29 -17.73
CA GLY A 466 8.20 -1.06 -18.96
C GLY A 466 9.38 -1.99 -19.25
N THR A 467 10.37 -2.11 -18.36
CA THR A 467 11.62 -2.83 -18.68
C THR A 467 11.37 -4.32 -18.82
N THR A 468 10.53 -4.89 -17.96
CA THR A 468 10.26 -6.33 -17.99
C THR A 468 9.26 -6.71 -19.09
N LEU A 469 8.34 -5.80 -19.44
CA LEU A 469 7.53 -5.99 -20.65
C LEU A 469 8.43 -6.05 -21.89
N LYS A 470 9.35 -5.09 -22.00
CA LYS A 470 10.30 -5.00 -23.12
C LYS A 470 11.27 -6.17 -23.19
N LYS A 471 11.97 -6.48 -22.09
CA LYS A 471 13.05 -7.47 -22.06
C LYS A 471 12.52 -8.91 -22.03
N SER A 472 11.40 -9.17 -21.37
CA SER A 472 10.99 -10.55 -21.05
C SER A 472 9.63 -10.92 -21.63
N ILE A 473 8.57 -10.17 -21.29
CA ILE A 473 7.20 -10.62 -21.55
C ILE A 473 6.82 -10.55 -23.03
N ILE A 474 7.05 -9.42 -23.71
CA ILE A 474 6.66 -9.33 -25.14
C ILE A 474 7.54 -10.28 -25.97
N LYS A 475 8.82 -10.37 -25.66
CA LYS A 475 9.79 -11.27 -26.31
C LYS A 475 9.40 -12.74 -26.18
N ILE A 476 8.94 -13.19 -25.00
CA ILE A 476 8.51 -14.58 -24.82
C ILE A 476 7.17 -14.83 -25.53
N LEU A 477 6.22 -13.90 -25.49
CA LEU A 477 4.93 -14.03 -26.18
C LEU A 477 5.10 -14.06 -27.71
N ASP A 478 6.06 -13.31 -28.27
CA ASP A 478 6.35 -13.31 -29.72
C ASP A 478 6.83 -14.68 -30.23
N ARG A 479 7.34 -15.57 -29.36
CA ARG A 479 7.71 -16.95 -29.73
C ARG A 479 6.50 -17.77 -30.19
N LEU A 480 5.30 -17.39 -29.78
CA LEU A 480 4.05 -17.99 -30.27
C LEU A 480 3.67 -17.52 -31.68
N ALA A 481 4.45 -16.58 -32.24
CA ALA A 481 4.28 -15.97 -33.55
C ALA A 481 2.88 -15.38 -33.82
N PRO A 482 2.23 -14.67 -32.88
CA PRO A 482 0.95 -14.02 -33.16
C PRO A 482 1.08 -12.94 -34.24
N LYS A 483 -0.03 -12.59 -34.88
CA LYS A 483 -0.10 -11.44 -35.80
C LYS A 483 0.18 -10.13 -35.06
N LYS A 484 -0.45 -9.96 -33.90
CA LYS A 484 -0.40 -8.75 -33.08
C LYS A 484 -0.42 -9.12 -31.60
N ILE A 485 0.37 -8.43 -30.79
CA ILE A 485 0.36 -8.47 -29.33
C ILE A 485 -0.23 -7.15 -28.84
N VAL A 486 -1.31 -7.22 -28.06
CA VAL A 486 -1.95 -6.07 -27.44
C VAL A 486 -1.74 -6.16 -25.93
N VAL A 487 -0.89 -5.31 -25.39
CA VAL A 487 -0.67 -5.21 -23.94
C VAL A 487 -1.68 -4.22 -23.37
N VAL A 488 -2.46 -4.64 -22.39
CA VAL A 488 -3.53 -3.84 -21.79
C VAL A 488 -3.19 -3.57 -20.33
N SER A 489 -3.08 -2.30 -19.95
CA SER A 489 -2.97 -1.86 -18.56
C SER A 489 -4.36 -1.58 -18.00
N SER A 490 -4.74 -2.27 -16.92
CA SER A 490 -5.97 -1.98 -16.19
C SER A 490 -5.93 -0.63 -15.44
N ALA A 491 -4.73 -0.06 -15.27
CA ALA A 491 -4.49 1.28 -14.78
C ALA A 491 -4.28 2.30 -15.93
N PRO A 492 -4.55 3.59 -15.69
CA PRO A 492 -4.06 4.67 -16.53
C PRO A 492 -2.53 4.77 -16.59
N GLN A 493 -2.03 5.64 -17.47
CA GLN A 493 -0.59 5.89 -17.61
C GLN A 493 -0.02 6.52 -16.34
N ILE A 494 0.95 5.86 -15.71
CA ILE A 494 1.70 6.42 -14.57
C ILE A 494 2.64 7.50 -15.10
N ARG A 495 2.31 8.75 -14.80
CA ARG A 495 2.95 9.95 -15.34
C ARG A 495 3.71 10.78 -14.30
N TYR A 496 3.32 10.67 -13.03
CA TYR A 496 3.85 11.50 -11.94
C TYR A 496 4.27 10.65 -10.74
N PRO A 497 5.26 11.11 -9.95
CA PRO A 497 5.79 10.34 -8.84
C PRO A 497 4.80 10.25 -7.67
N ASP A 498 4.89 9.18 -6.89
CA ASP A 498 4.19 9.09 -5.62
C ASP A 498 5.06 9.64 -4.46
N CYS A 499 4.40 10.36 -3.56
CA CYS A 499 5.02 10.93 -2.37
C CYS A 499 4.27 10.60 -1.07
N TYR A 500 3.39 9.60 -1.11
CA TYR A 500 2.57 9.22 0.04
C TYR A 500 2.95 7.86 0.60
N GLY A 501 3.85 7.13 -0.05
CA GLY A 501 4.48 5.92 0.47
C GLY A 501 4.46 4.74 -0.49
N ILE A 502 4.35 4.99 -1.80
CA ILE A 502 4.60 4.02 -2.87
C ILE A 502 5.97 4.34 -3.48
N ASP A 503 6.79 3.34 -3.78
CA ASP A 503 8.13 3.55 -4.37
C ASP A 503 8.08 3.91 -5.87
N MET A 504 7.56 5.11 -6.14
CA MET A 504 7.49 5.74 -7.46
C MET A 504 8.10 7.15 -7.38
N ALA A 505 9.31 7.29 -6.84
CA ALA A 505 9.89 8.62 -6.57
C ALA A 505 10.62 9.25 -7.77
N ARG A 506 11.03 8.45 -8.76
CA ARG A 506 11.91 8.89 -9.87
C ARG A 506 11.12 8.96 -11.18
N ILE A 507 10.79 10.17 -11.62
CA ILE A 507 9.92 10.39 -12.79
C ILE A 507 10.55 9.88 -14.09
N GLU A 508 11.87 9.96 -14.21
CA GLU A 508 12.66 9.49 -15.35
C GLU A 508 12.66 7.97 -15.48
N ALA A 509 12.22 7.24 -14.45
CA ALA A 509 12.04 5.80 -14.54
C ALA A 509 10.75 5.41 -15.29
N PHE A 510 9.75 6.29 -15.37
CA PHE A 510 8.44 5.96 -15.94
C PHE A 510 8.47 5.91 -17.46
N ILE A 511 7.90 4.84 -18.04
CA ILE A 511 7.88 4.69 -19.50
C ILE A 511 7.02 5.76 -20.17
N ALA A 512 5.92 6.19 -19.53
CA ALA A 512 5.07 7.25 -20.06
C ALA A 512 5.81 8.61 -20.09
N PHE A 513 6.61 8.90 -19.06
CA PHE A 513 7.44 10.10 -19.05
C PHE A 513 8.50 10.05 -20.15
N LYS A 514 9.23 8.93 -20.28
CA LYS A 514 10.22 8.76 -21.35
C LYS A 514 9.60 8.89 -22.75
N ALA A 515 8.41 8.32 -22.94
CA ALA A 515 7.67 8.43 -24.21
C ALA A 515 7.28 9.88 -24.51
N ALA A 516 6.77 10.63 -23.52
CA ALA A 516 6.46 12.05 -23.70
C ALA A 516 7.71 12.89 -24.03
N ILE A 517 8.83 12.63 -23.35
CA ILE A 517 10.11 13.30 -23.65
C ILE A 517 10.55 12.99 -25.09
N GLU A 518 10.47 11.74 -25.53
CA GLU A 518 10.86 11.37 -26.89
C GLU A 518 9.92 11.97 -27.95
N LEU A 519 8.62 12.02 -27.69
CA LEU A 519 7.65 12.71 -28.56
C LEU A 519 7.96 14.21 -28.70
N LEU A 520 8.39 14.88 -27.63
CA LEU A 520 8.81 16.28 -27.71
C LEU A 520 10.02 16.46 -28.63
N LYS A 521 10.96 15.50 -28.66
CA LYS A 521 12.10 15.53 -29.58
C LYS A 521 11.67 15.26 -31.01
N ASP A 522 10.87 14.21 -31.22
CA ASP A 522 10.36 13.82 -32.54
C ASP A 522 9.56 14.94 -33.20
N THR A 523 8.78 15.68 -32.41
CA THR A 523 7.96 16.81 -32.86
C THR A 523 8.69 18.16 -32.83
N LYS A 524 9.98 18.19 -32.44
CA LYS A 524 10.83 19.39 -32.34
C LYS A 524 10.29 20.46 -31.37
N GLN A 525 9.69 20.02 -30.26
CA GLN A 525 9.13 20.84 -29.18
C GLN A 525 9.95 20.77 -27.88
N GLU A 526 11.25 20.45 -27.96
CA GLU A 526 12.15 20.32 -26.81
C GLU A 526 12.20 21.55 -25.89
N SER A 527 11.92 22.75 -26.43
CA SER A 527 11.85 24.00 -25.66
C SER A 527 10.77 24.00 -24.55
N ILE A 528 9.78 23.10 -24.64
CA ILE A 528 8.79 22.88 -23.58
C ILE A 528 9.47 22.32 -22.32
N ILE A 529 10.46 21.43 -22.46
CA ILE A 529 11.20 20.84 -21.35
C ILE A 529 11.90 21.93 -20.55
N ASP A 530 12.62 22.84 -21.24
CA ASP A 530 13.30 23.98 -20.61
C ASP A 530 12.32 24.95 -19.94
N THR A 531 11.16 25.15 -20.56
CA THR A 531 10.12 26.04 -20.03
C THR A 531 9.52 25.47 -18.74
N VAL A 532 9.21 24.17 -18.72
CA VAL A 532 8.73 23.47 -17.52
C VAL A 532 9.78 23.51 -16.44
N TYR A 533 11.06 23.28 -16.76
CA TYR A 533 12.16 23.36 -15.80
C TYR A 533 12.25 24.74 -15.13
N LYS A 534 12.30 25.81 -15.94
CA LYS A 534 12.37 27.19 -15.42
C LYS A 534 11.18 27.53 -14.52
N LYS A 535 9.96 27.12 -14.91
CA LYS A 535 8.75 27.35 -14.11
C LYS A 535 8.74 26.54 -12.82
N SER A 536 9.21 25.28 -12.85
CA SER A 536 9.32 24.40 -11.68
C SER A 536 10.35 24.96 -10.69
N LYS A 537 11.53 25.38 -11.19
CA LYS A 537 12.59 25.99 -10.37
C LYS A 537 12.15 27.30 -9.73
N ALA A 538 11.35 28.10 -10.43
CA ALA A 538 10.75 29.32 -9.88
C ALA A 538 9.70 29.06 -8.76
N GLN A 539 9.31 27.81 -8.50
CA GLN A 539 8.47 27.47 -7.34
C GLN A 539 9.27 27.26 -6.05
N GLN A 540 10.59 27.04 -6.14
CA GLN A 540 11.42 26.83 -4.96
C GLN A 540 11.36 28.04 -4.01
N GLY A 541 11.20 27.78 -2.72
CA GLY A 541 11.09 28.80 -1.67
C GLY A 541 9.69 29.39 -1.46
N LYS A 542 8.70 29.02 -2.29
CA LYS A 542 7.29 29.37 -2.03
C LYS A 542 6.69 28.48 -0.94
N LYS A 543 5.57 28.95 -0.37
CA LYS A 543 4.73 28.12 0.50
C LYS A 543 4.05 27.03 -0.31
N ASP A 544 3.82 25.87 0.30
CA ASP A 544 3.31 24.69 -0.42
C ASP A 544 1.94 24.95 -1.05
N GLU A 545 1.09 25.75 -0.39
CA GLU A 545 -0.23 26.12 -0.89
C GLU A 545 -0.20 26.97 -2.17
N GLU A 546 0.94 27.60 -2.46
CA GLU A 546 1.16 28.45 -3.64
C GLU A 546 1.87 27.69 -4.78
N ILE A 547 2.38 26.48 -4.52
CA ILE A 547 3.13 25.71 -5.51
C ILE A 547 2.19 25.05 -6.51
N VAL A 548 2.47 25.29 -7.79
CA VAL A 548 1.74 24.70 -8.92
C VAL A 548 2.58 23.61 -9.57
N ASN A 549 1.97 22.48 -9.90
CA ASN A 549 2.61 21.41 -10.67
C ASN A 549 2.77 21.81 -12.15
N PHE A 550 3.98 22.24 -12.55
CA PHE A 550 4.29 22.59 -13.94
C PHE A 550 4.65 21.39 -14.82
N VAL A 551 4.91 20.23 -14.22
CA VAL A 551 5.29 19.00 -14.95
C VAL A 551 4.16 18.50 -15.85
N LYS A 552 2.91 18.90 -15.58
CA LYS A 552 1.78 18.72 -16.51
C LYS A 552 2.06 19.25 -17.92
N GLY A 553 2.88 20.30 -18.04
CA GLY A 553 3.29 20.86 -19.33
C GLY A 553 4.05 19.89 -20.24
N ILE A 554 4.67 18.84 -19.70
CA ILE A 554 5.37 17.80 -20.51
C ILE A 554 4.38 16.96 -21.32
N TYR A 555 3.19 16.72 -20.77
CA TYR A 555 2.18 15.86 -21.40
C TYR A 555 1.11 16.65 -22.16
N ALA A 556 0.95 17.94 -21.86
CA ALA A 556 -0.09 18.80 -22.45
C ALA A 556 -0.14 18.84 -24.00
N PRO A 557 0.99 18.73 -24.74
CA PRO A 557 0.94 18.74 -26.20
C PRO A 557 0.36 17.49 -26.85
N PHE A 558 0.19 16.40 -26.10
CA PHE A 558 -0.11 15.08 -26.66
C PHE A 558 -1.43 14.50 -26.15
N ALA A 559 -2.17 13.85 -27.03
CA ALA A 559 -3.24 12.95 -26.63
C ALA A 559 -2.68 11.73 -25.89
N ILE A 560 -3.52 11.10 -25.06
CA ILE A 560 -3.15 9.89 -24.30
C ILE A 560 -2.73 8.77 -25.26
N GLU A 561 -3.42 8.66 -26.39
CA GLU A 561 -3.19 7.68 -27.45
C GLU A 561 -1.84 7.87 -28.14
N GLU A 562 -1.37 9.10 -28.32
CA GLU A 562 -0.05 9.38 -28.91
C GLU A 562 1.08 8.91 -27.99
N VAL A 563 0.96 9.20 -26.70
CA VAL A 563 1.90 8.68 -25.69
C VAL A 563 1.86 7.15 -25.64
N SER A 564 0.67 6.55 -25.71
CA SER A 564 0.51 5.08 -25.72
C SER A 564 1.18 4.44 -26.95
N ALA A 565 1.00 5.04 -28.13
CA ALA A 565 1.63 4.59 -29.36
C ALA A 565 3.16 4.68 -29.28
N LYS A 566 3.70 5.78 -28.71
CA LYS A 566 5.15 5.90 -28.50
C LYS A 566 5.67 4.86 -27.51
N ILE A 567 4.93 4.55 -26.44
CA ILE A 567 5.28 3.46 -25.53
C ILE A 567 5.33 2.12 -26.28
N ALA A 568 4.34 1.82 -27.13
CA ALA A 568 4.33 0.59 -27.94
C ALA A 568 5.56 0.50 -28.86
N GLU A 569 5.93 1.60 -29.53
CA GLU A 569 7.16 1.71 -30.33
C GLU A 569 8.41 1.42 -29.47
N MET A 570 8.51 2.03 -28.29
CA MET A 570 9.66 1.87 -27.40
C MET A 570 9.79 0.46 -26.80
N LEU A 571 8.66 -0.25 -26.62
CA LEU A 571 8.62 -1.62 -26.14
C LEU A 571 8.95 -2.64 -27.24
N LYS A 572 8.68 -2.33 -28.51
CA LYS A 572 9.00 -3.20 -29.66
C LYS A 572 10.49 -3.14 -30.00
N THR A 573 11.21 -4.22 -29.69
CA THR A 573 12.61 -4.41 -30.10
C THR A 573 12.69 -4.98 -31.53
N LYS A 574 13.87 -4.92 -32.15
CA LYS A 574 14.09 -5.32 -33.55
C LYS A 574 13.84 -6.81 -33.81
N ASP A 575 13.93 -7.63 -32.78
CA ASP A 575 13.72 -9.08 -32.79
C ASP A 575 12.24 -9.48 -32.67
N ILE A 576 11.35 -8.57 -32.24
CA ILE A 576 9.91 -8.83 -32.15
C ILE A 576 9.26 -8.70 -33.52
N LYS A 577 8.67 -9.80 -34.02
CA LYS A 577 8.04 -9.85 -35.34
C LYS A 577 6.60 -9.36 -35.32
N ALA A 578 5.83 -9.69 -34.27
CA ALA A 578 4.44 -9.27 -34.15
C ALA A 578 4.30 -7.75 -34.12
N ASP A 579 3.14 -7.25 -34.54
CA ASP A 579 2.76 -5.87 -34.23
C ASP A 579 2.52 -5.73 -32.73
N VAL A 580 2.96 -4.62 -32.14
CA VAL A 580 2.81 -4.37 -30.70
C VAL A 580 1.94 -3.14 -30.52
N ASP A 581 0.93 -3.26 -29.66
CA ASP A 581 0.04 -2.18 -29.27
C ASP A 581 -0.10 -2.14 -27.75
N VAL A 582 -0.29 -0.95 -27.19
CA VAL A 582 -0.38 -0.74 -25.74
C VAL A 582 -1.61 0.09 -25.44
N ILE A 583 -2.51 -0.46 -24.64
CA ILE A 583 -3.77 0.17 -24.25
C ILE A 583 -3.72 0.47 -22.76
N TYR A 584 -4.06 1.70 -22.39
CA TYR A 584 -4.26 2.10 -21.01
C TYR A 584 -5.73 2.37 -20.73
N GLN A 585 -6.16 2.00 -19.52
CA GLN A 585 -7.41 2.48 -18.95
C GLN A 585 -7.42 4.02 -18.87
N THR A 586 -8.60 4.64 -18.94
CA THR A 586 -8.72 6.09 -18.73
C THR A 586 -8.96 6.44 -17.27
N VAL A 587 -8.67 7.68 -16.89
CA VAL A 587 -8.92 8.16 -15.52
C VAL A 587 -10.42 8.18 -15.22
N GLU A 588 -11.24 8.54 -16.20
CA GLU A 588 -12.70 8.56 -16.08
C GLU A 588 -13.25 7.16 -15.78
N ASN A 589 -12.82 6.16 -16.55
CA ASN A 589 -13.22 4.77 -16.33
C ASN A 589 -12.66 4.21 -15.03
N LEU A 590 -11.46 4.61 -14.61
CA LEU A 590 -10.93 4.28 -13.28
C LEU A 590 -11.87 4.79 -12.18
N HIS A 591 -12.34 6.04 -12.28
CA HIS A 591 -13.28 6.59 -11.30
C HIS A 591 -14.67 5.96 -11.35
N ILE A 592 -15.12 5.48 -12.51
CA ILE A 592 -16.34 4.67 -12.62
C ILE A 592 -16.15 3.32 -11.91
N ALA A 593 -14.98 2.68 -12.10
CA ALA A 593 -14.68 1.39 -11.48
C ALA A 593 -14.49 1.50 -9.96
N CYS A 594 -13.82 2.56 -9.50
CA CYS A 594 -13.38 2.76 -8.12
C CYS A 594 -13.95 4.08 -7.54
N PRO A 595 -15.28 4.22 -7.38
CA PRO A 595 -15.92 5.50 -7.05
C PRO A 595 -15.55 6.06 -5.68
N ASP A 596 -15.11 5.19 -4.75
CA ASP A 596 -14.71 5.57 -3.40
C ASP A 596 -13.22 5.88 -3.25
N ASN A 597 -12.42 5.66 -4.30
CA ASN A 597 -10.96 5.82 -4.29
C ASN A 597 -10.51 6.72 -5.46
N LEU A 598 -10.85 8.00 -5.36
CA LEU A 598 -10.62 9.02 -6.40
C LEU A 598 -9.21 9.64 -6.38
N GLY A 599 -8.29 9.10 -5.60
CA GLY A 599 -6.90 9.54 -5.57
C GLY A 599 -6.14 9.06 -6.81
N ASP A 600 -5.80 9.98 -7.72
CA ASP A 600 -5.28 9.69 -9.06
C ASP A 600 -4.01 10.50 -9.43
N TRP A 601 -3.34 11.10 -8.44
CA TRP A 601 -2.24 12.05 -8.63
C TRP A 601 -1.07 11.53 -9.47
N TYR A 602 -0.77 10.23 -9.43
CA TYR A 602 0.25 9.61 -10.30
C TYR A 602 -0.16 9.53 -11.78
N PHE A 603 -1.45 9.71 -12.10
CA PHE A 603 -1.98 9.75 -13.46
C PHE A 603 -2.25 11.18 -13.94
N THR A 604 -2.79 12.03 -13.06
CA THR A 604 -3.29 13.38 -13.39
C THR A 604 -2.35 14.51 -12.98
N GLY A 605 -1.49 14.26 -11.99
CA GLY A 605 -0.64 15.25 -11.35
C GLY A 605 -1.41 16.13 -10.36
N ASP A 606 -2.64 15.76 -9.99
CA ASP A 606 -3.48 16.46 -9.02
C ASP A 606 -3.29 15.87 -7.62
N TYR A 607 -2.30 16.40 -6.90
CA TYR A 607 -1.95 15.91 -5.58
C TYR A 607 -3.00 16.30 -4.52
N PRO A 608 -3.38 15.38 -3.61
CA PRO A 608 -4.34 15.64 -2.54
C PRO A 608 -3.83 16.59 -1.45
N THR A 609 -2.51 16.77 -1.36
CA THR A 609 -1.87 17.65 -0.39
C THR A 609 -0.97 18.68 -1.08
N PRO A 610 -0.86 19.92 -0.56
CA PRO A 610 0.02 20.94 -1.10
C PRO A 610 1.48 20.49 -1.30
N GLY A 611 2.03 19.75 -0.33
CA GLY A 611 3.40 19.27 -0.41
C GLY A 611 3.67 18.31 -1.59
N GLY A 612 2.64 17.64 -2.12
CA GLY A 612 2.78 16.80 -3.31
C GLY A 612 3.18 17.58 -4.56
N ASN A 613 2.67 18.81 -4.73
CA ASN A 613 3.05 19.69 -5.84
C ASN A 613 4.53 20.11 -5.75
N ARG A 614 5.06 20.32 -4.54
CA ARG A 614 6.50 20.56 -4.35
C ARG A 614 7.31 19.36 -4.81
N VAL A 615 6.93 18.16 -4.37
CA VAL A 615 7.65 16.92 -4.67
C VAL A 615 7.73 16.65 -6.17
N VAL A 616 6.65 16.81 -6.92
CA VAL A 616 6.67 16.55 -8.37
C VAL A 616 7.54 17.55 -9.13
N ASN A 617 7.52 18.84 -8.75
CA ASN A 617 8.42 19.84 -9.34
C ASN A 617 9.88 19.52 -9.03
N GLU A 618 10.20 19.15 -7.79
CA GLU A 618 11.56 18.80 -7.38
C GLU A 618 12.04 17.51 -8.07
N ALA A 619 11.17 16.52 -8.26
CA ALA A 619 11.50 15.31 -9.02
C ALA A 619 11.84 15.62 -10.48
N PHE A 620 11.13 16.56 -11.11
CA PHE A 620 11.44 17.00 -12.47
C PHE A 620 12.73 17.83 -12.53
N ILE A 621 12.99 18.69 -11.54
CA ILE A 621 14.27 19.42 -11.42
C ILE A 621 15.43 18.43 -11.31
N ASN A 622 15.31 17.42 -10.44
CA ASN A 622 16.32 16.38 -10.29
C ASN A 622 16.60 15.63 -11.61
N PHE A 623 15.54 15.25 -12.34
CA PHE A 623 15.69 14.69 -13.69
C PHE A 623 16.47 15.62 -14.63
N TYR A 624 16.07 16.89 -14.71
CA TYR A 624 16.67 17.86 -15.63
C TYR A 624 18.15 18.14 -15.28
N GLU A 625 18.49 18.18 -14.00
CA GLU A 625 19.85 18.44 -13.50
C GLU A 625 20.72 17.17 -13.43
N GLY A 626 20.20 16.00 -13.80
CA GLY A 626 20.94 14.73 -13.76
C GLY A 626 21.24 14.23 -12.35
N ASN A 627 20.39 14.58 -11.38
CA ASN A 627 20.55 14.23 -9.98
C ASN A 627 19.69 13.01 -9.62
N ASP A 628 20.32 11.98 -9.07
CA ASP A 628 19.66 10.73 -8.65
C ASP A 628 18.94 10.81 -7.28
N LYS A 629 18.89 12.00 -6.65
CA LYS A 629 18.22 12.20 -5.37
C LYS A 629 16.71 12.05 -5.49
N ARG A 630 16.10 11.58 -4.40
CA ARG A 630 14.65 11.68 -4.21
C ARG A 630 14.24 13.12 -3.93
N ALA A 631 13.00 13.42 -4.27
CA ALA A 631 12.42 14.76 -4.21
C ALA A 631 11.83 15.13 -2.84
N TYR A 632 11.87 14.22 -1.86
CA TYR A 632 11.43 14.41 -0.48
C TYR A 632 12.35 13.69 0.51
#